data_AF-A0A0H4IUR5-F1
#
_entry.id   AF-A0A0H4IUR5-F1
#
_cell.length_a   1.000
_cell.length_b   1.000
_cell.length_c   1.000
_cell.angle_alpha   90.00
_cell.angle_beta   90.00
_cell.angle_gamma   90.00
#
_symmetry.space_group_name_H-M   'P 1'
#
loop_
_entity.id
_entity.type
_entity.pdbx_description
1 polymer ?
#
loop_
_entity_poly.entity_id
_entity_poly.type
_entity_poly.pdbx_seq_one_letter_code
_entity_poly.pdbx_strand_id
1 'polypeptide(L)'
;VIGNPAHFTSQARKIIHIDIDPSSISKRVKVDIPIVGNVKDVLQELIAQLKASDIKPKREALAKWWEQIEQWRSVDCLKYDRTSEIIKPQYVVEKIWELTHGDAFICSDVG
;
A
#
# COMPACT_ATOMS: atom_id res chain seq x y z
N VAL A 1 9.24 4.33 5.17
CA VAL A 1 10.41 5.12 4.70
C VAL A 1 10.95 4.47 3.42
N ILE A 2 11.21 5.25 2.36
CA ILE A 2 11.84 4.69 1.14
C ILE A 2 13.30 4.40 1.43
N GLY A 3 13.73 3.15 1.24
CA GLY A 3 15.11 2.72 1.47
C GLY A 3 16.12 3.43 0.58
N ASN A 4 15.91 3.42 -0.75
CA ASN A 4 16.76 4.10 -1.72
C ASN A 4 15.92 5.00 -2.67
N PRO A 5 15.97 6.34 -2.52
CA PRO A 5 15.23 7.27 -3.37
C PRO A 5 15.58 7.16 -4.86
N ALA A 6 16.85 6.96 -5.23
CA ALA A 6 17.28 6.87 -6.62
C ALA A 6 16.69 5.62 -7.31
N HIS A 7 16.66 4.49 -6.61
CA HIS A 7 15.98 3.29 -7.09
C HIS A 7 14.46 3.53 -7.21
N PHE A 8 13.85 4.20 -6.23
CA PHE A 8 12.43 4.55 -6.30
C PHE A 8 12.12 5.46 -7.50
N THR A 9 12.98 6.40 -7.87
CA THR A 9 12.74 7.28 -9.03
C THR A 9 13.23 6.72 -10.36
N SER A 10 13.76 5.48 -10.39
CA SER A 10 14.31 4.87 -11.61
C SER A 10 13.27 4.61 -12.71
N GLN A 11 12.01 4.42 -12.31
CA GLN A 11 10.88 4.28 -13.23
C GLN A 11 10.05 5.54 -13.25
N ALA A 12 9.86 6.09 -14.46
CA ALA A 12 9.05 7.28 -14.69
C ALA A 12 7.59 7.02 -14.31
N ARG A 13 7.02 7.92 -13.50
CA ARG A 13 5.65 7.84 -12.99
C ARG A 13 5.18 9.23 -12.61
N LYS A 14 3.87 9.42 -12.53
CA LYS A 14 3.27 10.59 -11.88
C LYS A 14 3.03 10.31 -10.41
N ILE A 15 3.44 11.22 -9.54
CA ILE A 15 3.31 11.09 -8.08
C ILE A 15 2.28 12.10 -7.59
N ILE A 16 1.20 11.58 -7.02
CA ILE A 16 0.18 12.34 -6.29
C ILE A 16 0.39 12.07 -4.82
N HIS A 17 0.58 13.11 -4.01
CA HIS A 17 0.83 12.97 -2.56
C HIS A 17 -0.17 13.84 -1.79
N ILE A 18 -0.99 13.19 -0.97
CA ILE A 18 -1.96 13.82 -0.08
C ILE A 18 -1.42 13.73 1.34
N ASP A 19 -1.12 14.87 1.94
CA ASP A 19 -0.63 14.94 3.33
C ASP A 19 -1.25 16.15 4.03
N ILE A 20 -1.54 16.05 5.32
CA ILE A 20 -2.07 17.16 6.10
C ILE A 20 -0.96 18.14 6.49
N ASP A 21 0.28 17.65 6.62
CA ASP A 21 1.45 18.46 6.91
C ASP A 21 2.19 18.82 5.61
N PRO A 22 2.20 20.10 5.20
CA PRO A 22 2.91 20.54 4.00
C PRO A 22 4.41 20.26 4.05
N SER A 23 5.03 20.14 5.24
CA SER A 23 6.46 19.87 5.40
C SER A 23 6.86 18.45 4.96
N SER A 24 5.90 17.52 4.92
CA SER A 24 6.11 16.14 4.51
C SER A 24 6.06 15.96 2.99
N ILE A 25 5.40 16.88 2.28
CA ILE A 25 5.32 16.87 0.82
C ILE A 25 6.69 17.17 0.20
N SER A 26 7.09 16.38 -0.80
CA SER A 26 8.38 16.49 -1.48
C SER A 26 9.63 16.38 -0.59
N LYS A 27 9.50 15.97 0.68
CA LYS A 27 10.62 15.83 1.62
C LYS A 27 11.67 14.81 1.19
N ARG A 28 11.26 13.73 0.51
CA ARG A 28 12.14 12.61 0.10
C ARG A 28 12.13 12.33 -1.39
N VAL A 29 10.99 12.56 -2.05
CA VAL A 29 10.79 12.31 -3.48
C VAL A 29 9.97 13.46 -4.03
N LYS A 30 10.37 13.98 -5.20
CA LYS A 30 9.63 15.03 -5.89
C LYS A 30 8.21 14.59 -6.20
N VAL A 31 7.22 15.37 -5.77
CA VAL A 31 5.79 15.16 -6.03
C VAL A 31 5.37 15.99 -7.24
N ASP A 32 4.57 15.42 -8.13
CA ASP A 32 4.04 16.14 -9.31
C ASP A 32 2.73 16.88 -8.97
N ILE A 33 1.87 16.26 -8.17
CA ILE A 33 0.58 16.82 -7.75
C ILE A 33 0.49 16.76 -6.21
N PRO A 34 0.90 17.83 -5.52
CA PRO A 34 0.78 17.92 -4.06
C PRO A 34 -0.62 18.35 -3.65
N ILE A 35 -1.21 17.67 -2.67
CA ILE A 35 -2.50 18.03 -2.08
C ILE A 35 -2.32 18.13 -0.57
N VAL A 36 -2.47 19.34 -0.02
CA VAL A 36 -2.39 19.57 1.42
C VAL A 36 -3.80 19.48 2.00
N GLY A 37 -4.05 18.52 2.89
CA GLY A 37 -5.35 18.38 3.54
C GLY A 37 -5.58 17.06 4.25
N ASN A 38 -6.71 16.97 4.94
CA ASN A 38 -7.13 15.73 5.57
C ASN A 38 -7.45 14.67 4.49
N VAL A 39 -6.77 13.52 4.54
CA VAL A 39 -6.91 12.47 3.53
C VAL A 39 -8.34 11.95 3.39
N LYS A 40 -9.13 11.93 4.47
CA LYS A 40 -10.54 11.49 4.43
C LYS A 40 -11.37 12.42 3.56
N ASP A 41 -11.25 13.72 3.79
CA ASP A 41 -12.03 14.74 3.09
C ASP A 41 -11.61 14.83 1.62
N VAL A 42 -10.29 14.77 1.35
CA VAL A 42 -9.75 14.74 -0.01
C VAL A 42 -10.23 13.51 -0.78
N LEU A 43 -10.21 12.31 -0.18
CA LEU A 43 -10.69 11.11 -0.86
C LEU A 43 -12.19 11.14 -1.13
N GLN A 44 -12.99 11.70 -0.22
CA GLN A 44 -14.43 11.89 -0.44
C GLN A 44 -14.70 12.76 -1.66
N GLU A 45 -14.00 13.88 -1.77
CA GLU A 45 -14.12 14.80 -2.90
C GLU A 45 -13.64 14.16 -4.21
N LEU A 46 -12.49 13.46 -4.20
CA LEU A 46 -11.99 12.74 -5.38
C LEU A 46 -12.98 11.68 -5.87
N ILE A 47 -13.61 10.93 -4.95
CA ILE A 47 -14.62 9.93 -5.31
C ILE A 47 -15.88 10.62 -5.87
N ALA A 48 -16.32 11.74 -5.29
CA ALA A 48 -17.47 12.49 -5.79
C ALA A 48 -17.22 12.99 -7.22
N GLN A 49 -16.04 13.56 -7.48
CA GLN A 49 -15.63 14.01 -8.82
C GLN A 49 -15.52 12.85 -9.81
N LEU A 50 -14.97 11.70 -9.40
CA LEU A 50 -14.91 10.50 -10.24
C LEU A 50 -16.30 9.97 -10.60
N LYS A 51 -17.26 10.02 -9.67
CA LYS A 51 -18.65 9.59 -9.92
C LYS A 51 -19.42 10.55 -10.84
N ALA A 52 -19.12 11.85 -10.74
CA ALA A 52 -19.69 12.87 -11.61
C ALA A 52 -19.04 12.91 -13.00
N SER A 53 -17.89 12.25 -13.17
CA SER A 53 -17.15 12.20 -14.42
C SER A 53 -17.60 11.04 -15.31
N ASP A 54 -17.70 11.28 -16.61
CA ASP A 54 -17.87 10.22 -17.62
C ASP A 54 -16.56 9.49 -17.95
N ILE A 55 -15.43 9.90 -17.35
CA ILE A 55 -14.13 9.30 -17.60
C ILE A 55 -14.09 7.89 -17.01
N LYS A 56 -13.98 6.89 -17.89
CA LYS A 56 -13.78 5.51 -17.49
C LYS A 56 -12.33 5.08 -17.70
N PRO A 57 -11.76 4.28 -16.78
CA PRO A 57 -10.44 3.72 -16.99
C PRO A 57 -10.44 2.77 -18.19
N LYS A 58 -9.31 2.70 -18.89
CA LYS A 58 -9.13 1.76 -20.01
C LYS A 58 -9.13 0.33 -19.48
N ARG A 59 -10.20 -0.43 -19.78
CA ARG A 59 -10.41 -1.79 -19.25
C ARG A 59 -9.23 -2.73 -19.53
N GLU A 60 -8.67 -2.67 -20.73
CA GLU A 60 -7.51 -3.50 -21.11
C GLU A 60 -6.25 -3.16 -20.30
N ALA A 61 -6.01 -1.88 -20.05
CA ALA A 61 -4.87 -1.45 -19.23
C ALA A 61 -5.02 -1.91 -17.77
N LEU A 62 -6.24 -1.82 -17.22
CA LEU A 62 -6.54 -2.36 -15.89
C LEU A 62 -6.38 -3.88 -15.84
N ALA A 63 -6.84 -4.60 -16.86
CA ALA A 63 -6.71 -6.07 -16.90
C ALA A 63 -5.24 -6.50 -16.87
N LYS A 64 -4.38 -5.89 -17.71
CA LYS A 64 -2.93 -6.14 -17.69
C LYS A 64 -2.29 -5.78 -16.35
N TRP A 65 -2.76 -4.71 -15.71
CA TRP A 65 -2.26 -4.31 -14.39
C TRP A 65 -2.62 -5.33 -13.30
N TRP A 66 -3.87 -5.83 -13.30
CA TRP A 66 -4.29 -6.87 -12.38
C TRP A 66 -3.56 -8.19 -12.61
N GLU A 67 -3.31 -8.58 -13.87
CA GLU A 67 -2.51 -9.75 -14.20
C GLU A 67 -1.09 -9.65 -13.61
N GLN A 68 -0.45 -8.48 -13.72
CA GLN A 68 0.86 -8.24 -13.13
C GLN A 68 0.84 -8.34 -11.59
N ILE A 69 -0.20 -7.81 -10.94
CA ILE A 69 -0.39 -7.91 -9.48
C ILE A 69 -0.55 -9.36 -9.05
N GLU A 70 -1.36 -10.14 -9.78
CA GLU A 70 -1.57 -11.56 -9.46
C GLU A 70 -0.31 -12.38 -9.69
N GLN A 71 0.52 -12.05 -10.68
CA GLN A 71 1.85 -12.64 -10.81
C GLN A 71 2.70 -12.40 -9.57
N TRP A 72 2.72 -11.17 -9.02
CA TRP A 72 3.48 -10.89 -7.80
C TRP A 72 2.91 -11.61 -6.57
N ARG A 73 1.58 -11.71 -6.44
CA ARG A 73 0.92 -12.46 -5.36
C ARG A 73 1.20 -13.95 -5.44
N SER A 74 1.29 -14.51 -6.65
CA SER A 74 1.55 -15.94 -6.87
C SER A 74 2.90 -16.42 -6.32
N VAL A 75 3.86 -15.50 -6.13
CA VAL A 75 5.15 -15.80 -5.50
C VAL A 75 4.95 -16.26 -4.06
N ASP A 76 3.88 -15.82 -3.41
CA ASP A 76 3.54 -16.09 -2.01
C ASP A 76 4.76 -15.93 -1.10
N CYS A 77 5.35 -14.73 -1.18
CA CYS A 77 6.64 -14.40 -0.57
C CYS A 77 6.62 -14.41 0.96
N LEU A 78 5.43 -14.51 1.57
CA LEU A 78 5.25 -14.61 3.02
C LEU A 78 5.17 -16.07 3.50
N LYS A 79 5.24 -17.07 2.61
CA LYS A 79 5.34 -18.49 2.99
C LYS A 79 6.52 -18.72 3.92
N TYR A 80 6.29 -19.57 4.92
CA TYR A 80 7.30 -20.04 5.85
C TYR A 80 7.11 -21.54 6.12
N ASP A 81 8.17 -22.18 6.63
CA ASP A 81 8.15 -23.59 7.00
C ASP A 81 7.23 -23.85 8.20
N ARG A 82 6.11 -24.52 7.96
CA ARG A 82 5.11 -24.91 8.97
C ARG A 82 5.37 -26.30 9.56
N THR A 83 6.29 -27.05 8.98
CA THR A 83 6.63 -28.42 9.42
C THR A 83 7.77 -28.46 10.42
N SER A 84 8.39 -27.31 10.67
CA SER A 84 9.45 -27.17 11.66
C SER A 84 9.02 -27.64 13.04
N GLU A 85 9.89 -28.39 13.71
CA GLU A 85 9.71 -28.80 15.11
C GLU A 85 9.75 -27.60 16.08
N ILE A 86 10.32 -26.47 15.63
CA ILE A 86 10.38 -25.22 16.40
C ILE A 86 9.28 -24.28 15.94
N ILE A 87 8.55 -23.70 16.89
CA ILE A 87 7.52 -22.71 16.63
C ILE A 87 8.13 -21.50 15.89
N LYS A 88 7.66 -21.26 14.67
CA LYS A 88 8.05 -20.07 13.89
C LYS A 88 7.32 -18.83 14.40
N PRO A 89 7.98 -17.67 14.52
CA PRO A 89 7.33 -16.44 14.97
C PRO A 89 6.18 -16.02 14.05
N GLN A 90 6.30 -16.25 12.74
CA GLN A 90 5.22 -16.00 11.77
C GLN A 90 3.95 -16.79 12.11
N TYR A 91 4.12 -18.03 12.56
CA TYR A 91 3.00 -18.89 12.98
C TYR A 91 2.30 -18.33 14.22
N VAL A 92 3.04 -17.76 15.17
CA VAL A 92 2.44 -17.16 16.37
C VAL A 92 1.56 -15.97 15.98
N VAL A 93 2.07 -15.07 15.11
CA VAL A 93 1.30 -13.91 14.62
C VAL A 93 0.05 -14.36 13.87
N GLU A 94 0.18 -15.35 13.00
CA GLU A 94 -0.95 -15.93 12.27
C GLU A 94 -2.00 -16.54 13.21
N LYS A 95 -1.59 -17.30 14.22
CA LYS A 95 -2.51 -17.89 15.19
C LYS A 95 -3.24 -16.86 16.04
N ILE A 96 -2.57 -15.77 16.40
CA ILE A 96 -3.24 -14.64 17.07
C ILE A 96 -4.33 -14.07 16.15
N TRP A 97 -4.02 -13.83 14.88
CA TRP A 97 -4.99 -13.33 13.92
C TRP A 97 -6.17 -14.29 13.72
N GLU A 98 -5.92 -15.60 13.58
CA GLU A 98 -6.97 -16.62 13.42
C GLU A 98 -7.93 -16.65 14.63
N LEU A 99 -7.40 -16.65 15.86
CA LEU A 99 -8.20 -16.74 17.08
C LEU A 99 -9.00 -15.47 17.36
N THR A 100 -8.44 -14.31 16.99
CA THR A 100 -9.07 -13.01 17.20
C THR A 100 -9.90 -12.56 16.00
N HIS A 101 -9.85 -13.30 14.89
CA HIS A 101 -10.45 -12.93 13.61
C HIS A 101 -10.00 -11.53 13.12
N GLY A 102 -8.78 -11.13 13.48
CA GLY A 102 -8.24 -9.79 13.23
C GLY A 102 -8.82 -8.67 14.11
N ASP A 103 -9.63 -8.99 15.10
CA ASP A 103 -10.24 -8.03 16.04
C ASP A 103 -9.46 -7.97 17.37
N ALA A 104 -8.18 -7.61 17.27
CA ALA A 104 -7.31 -7.44 18.42
C ALA A 104 -6.49 -6.15 18.31
N PHE A 105 -6.29 -5.48 19.44
CA PHE A 105 -5.29 -4.42 19.54
C PHE A 105 -3.90 -5.06 19.67
N ILE A 106 -3.03 -4.79 18.70
CA ILE A 106 -1.65 -5.30 18.67
C ILE A 106 -0.69 -4.17 19.06
N CYS A 107 0.18 -4.44 20.03
CA CYS A 107 1.31 -3.59 20.40
C CYS A 107 2.61 -4.39 20.23
N SER A 108 3.63 -3.81 19.60
CA SER A 108 4.92 -4.44 19.40
C SER A 108 6.05 -3.53 19.88
N ASP A 109 7.14 -4.14 20.34
CA ASP A 109 8.43 -3.46 20.49
C ASP A 109 9.14 -3.37 19.12
N VAL A 110 10.43 -3.04 19.10
CA VAL A 110 11.26 -2.94 17.89
C VAL A 110 12.03 -4.25 17.63
N GLY A 111 11.99 -4.73 16.38
CA GLY A 111 12.70 -5.94 15.94
C GLY A 111 12.75 -6.10 14.43
#